data_AF-A0A4P5Y447-F1
#
_entry.id   AF-A0A4P5Y447-F1
#
_cell.length_a   1.000
_cell.length_b   1.000
_cell.length_c   1.000
_cell.angle_alpha   90.00
_cell.angle_beta   90.00
_cell.angle_gamma   90.00
#
_symmetry.space_group_name_H-M   'P 1'
#
loop_
_entity.id
_entity.type
_entity.pdbx_description
1 polymer ?
#
loop_
_entity_poly.entity_id
_entity_poly.type
_entity_poly.pdbx_seq_one_letter_code
_entity_poly.pdbx_strand_id
1 'polypeptide(L)' 'MGDSNTHDNTNLPILLAGGGFQHGQHLAFKRDNNTPLCNLFVTMLQRLGLESGAFGSSTGTLAGLEIS' A
#
# COMPACT_ATOMS: atom_id res chain seq x y z
N MET A 1 -8.83 -30.71 -3.36
CA MET A 1 -10.12 -30.39 -2.73
C MET A 1 -10.21 -28.88 -2.73
N GLY A 2 -11.06 -28.32 -3.59
CA GLY A 2 -11.19 -26.86 -3.75
C GLY A 2 -12.40 -26.38 -2.98
N ASP A 3 -12.18 -25.59 -1.92
CA ASP A 3 -13.25 -24.85 -1.28
C ASP A 3 -13.54 -23.61 -2.11
N SER A 4 -14.66 -23.64 -2.84
CA SER A 4 -15.16 -22.52 -3.66
C SER A 4 -15.67 -21.32 -2.82
N ASN A 5 -15.33 -21.27 -1.52
CA ASN A 5 -15.80 -20.26 -0.57
C ASN A 5 -14.65 -19.51 0.12
N THR A 6 -13.40 -19.79 -0.23
CA THR A 6 -12.24 -19.09 0.34
C THR A 6 -11.84 -17.95 -0.60
N HIS A 7 -12.32 -16.74 -0.30
CA HIS A 7 -11.84 -15.54 -0.97
C HIS A 7 -10.40 -15.26 -0.55
N ASP A 8 -9.46 -15.38 -1.49
CA ASP A 8 -8.08 -14.95 -1.28
C ASP A 8 -7.91 -13.52 -1.78
N ASN A 9 -7.69 -12.61 -0.84
CA ASN A 9 -7.42 -11.19 -1.07
C ASN A 9 -5.98 -10.81 -0.71
N THR A 10 -5.08 -11.80 -0.69
CA THR A 10 -3.68 -11.62 -0.31
C THR A 10 -2.84 -11.13 -1.49
N ASN A 11 -2.06 -10.07 -1.28
CA ASN A 11 -1.03 -9.59 -2.22
C ASN A 11 -1.55 -9.31 -3.65
N LEU A 12 -2.69 -8.63 -3.74
CA LEU A 12 -3.27 -8.18 -5.00
C LEU A 12 -2.47 -7.01 -5.60
N PRO A 13 -2.36 -6.91 -6.94
CA PRO A 13 -1.71 -5.78 -7.58
C PRO A 13 -2.49 -4.48 -7.32
N ILE A 14 -1.77 -3.39 -7.06
CA ILE A 14 -2.33 -2.06 -6.85
C ILE A 14 -1.76 -1.12 -7.90
N LEU A 15 -2.62 -0.34 -8.56
CA LEU A 15 -2.22 0.74 -9.45
C LEU A 15 -2.48 2.08 -8.77
N LEU A 16 -1.46 2.93 -8.74
CA LEU A 16 -1.53 4.26 -8.16
C LEU A 16 -1.15 5.32 -9.20
N ALA A 17 -2.00 6.33 -9.36
CA ALA A 17 -1.77 7.47 -10.23
C ALA A 17 -2.22 8.78 -9.56
N GLY A 18 -1.56 9.89 -9.88
CA GLY A 18 -1.82 11.20 -9.29
C GLY A 18 -1.17 11.40 -7.92
N GLY A 19 -1.45 12.53 -7.27
CA GLY A 19 -0.91 12.84 -5.93
C GLY A 19 0.53 13.37 -5.92
N GLY A 20 1.13 13.60 -7.09
CA GLY A 20 2.48 14.14 -7.24
C GLY A 20 3.57 13.19 -6.76
N PHE A 21 3.32 11.88 -6.78
CA PHE A 21 4.34 10.87 -6.51
C PHE A 21 5.22 10.65 -7.74
N GLN A 22 6.39 10.07 -7.55
CA GLN A 22 7.20 9.55 -8.64
C GLN A 22 6.45 8.34 -9.22
N HIS A 23 5.84 8.50 -10.39
CA HIS A 23 5.12 7.42 -11.08
C HIS A 23 6.04 6.69 -12.08
N GLY A 24 5.51 5.70 -12.79
CA GLY A 24 6.27 4.96 -13.81
C GLY A 24 7.20 3.88 -13.24
N GLN A 25 6.99 3.48 -11.99
CA GLN A 25 7.78 2.48 -11.29
C GLN A 25 6.93 1.32 -10.77
N HIS A 26 7.57 0.17 -10.58
CA HIS A 26 6.97 -1.01 -9.96
C HIS A 26 7.63 -1.26 -8.61
N LEU A 27 6.88 -1.01 -7.54
CA LEU A 27 7.31 -1.30 -6.17
C LEU A 27 6.87 -2.73 -5.81
N ALA A 28 7.83 -3.65 -5.77
CA ALA A 28 7.59 -5.04 -5.44
C ALA A 28 7.91 -5.34 -3.97
N PHE A 29 6.96 -5.95 -3.26
CA PHE A 29 7.10 -6.33 -1.86
C PHE A 29 7.20 -7.86 -1.70
N LYS A 30 7.76 -8.30 -0.58
CA LYS A 30 7.96 -9.73 -0.28
C LYS A 30 6.61 -10.45 -0.16
N ARG A 31 6.46 -11.63 -0.76
CA ARG A 31 5.18 -12.37 -0.73
C ARG A 31 4.90 -13.04 0.63
N ASP A 32 5.96 -13.51 1.27
CA ASP A 32 5.97 -14.26 2.54
C ASP A 32 5.89 -13.36 3.78
N ASN A 33 6.40 -12.13 3.68
CA ASN A 33 6.24 -11.08 4.69
C ASN A 33 5.88 -9.75 4.01
N ASN A 34 4.64 -9.67 3.54
CA ASN A 34 4.20 -8.56 2.71
C ASN A 34 4.00 -7.27 3.53
N THR A 35 4.24 -6.13 2.87
CA THR A 35 3.96 -4.83 3.45
C THR A 35 2.44 -4.63 3.54
N PRO A 36 1.90 -4.17 4.70
CA PRO A 36 0.48 -3.88 4.80
C PRO A 36 0.06 -2.81 3.79
N LEU A 37 -0.99 -3.08 3.00
CA LEU A 37 -1.57 -2.09 2.08
C LEU A 37 -1.94 -0.79 2.79
N CYS A 38 -2.33 -0.87 4.07
CA CYS A 38 -2.66 0.29 4.87
C CYS A 38 -1.53 1.33 4.98
N ASN A 39 -0.26 0.94 4.80
CA ASN A 39 0.86 1.87 4.77
C ASN A 39 0.75 2.87 3.59
N LEU A 40 0.13 2.45 2.47
CA LEU A 40 -0.18 3.34 1.35
C LEU A 40 -1.12 4.47 1.78
N PHE A 41 -2.16 4.15 2.56
CA PHE A 41 -3.14 5.14 3.01
C PHE A 41 -2.54 6.12 4.02
N VAL A 42 -1.66 5.66 4.92
CA VAL A 42 -0.90 6.56 5.81
C VAL A 42 -0.06 7.55 4.99
N THR A 43 0.68 7.06 3.98
CA THR A 43 1.45 7.94 3.07
C THR A 43 0.55 8.96 2.35
N MET A 44 -0.63 8.54 1.85
CA MET A 44 -1.57 9.43 1.19
C MET A 44 -2.15 10.50 2.12
N LEU A 45 -2.55 10.13 3.33
CA LEU A 45 -3.10 11.07 4.32
C LEU A 45 -2.07 12.13 4.68
N GLN A 46 -0.83 11.72 4.95
CA GLN A 46 0.27 12.64 5.25
C GLN A 46 0.58 13.54 4.06
N ARG A 47 0.51 13.02 2.82
CA ARG A 47 0.65 13.83 1.60
C ARG A 47 -0.43 14.90 1.46
N LEU A 48 -1.63 14.64 1.97
CA LEU A 48 -2.73 15.60 2.01
C LEU A 48 -2.62 16.60 3.19
N GLY A 49 -1.54 16.55 3.97
CA GLY A 49 -1.34 17.43 5.13
C GLY A 49 -2.06 16.95 6.39
N LEU A 50 -2.56 15.71 6.43
CA LEU A 50 -3.17 15.12 7.60
C LEU A 50 -2.11 14.37 8.40
N GLU A 51 -1.85 14.82 9.63
CA GLU A 51 -0.91 14.18 10.57
C GLU A 51 -1.47 12.88 11.16
N SER A 52 -1.77 11.90 10.31
CA SER A 52 -2.17 10.56 10.74
C SER A 52 -0.96 9.64 10.80
N GLY A 53 -0.69 9.08 11.98
CA GLY A 53 0.38 8.10 12.20
C GLY A 53 -0.03 6.66 11.92
N ALA A 54 -1.33 6.37 11.77
CA ALA A 54 -1.83 5.02 11.58
C ALA A 54 -3.19 4.99 10.84
N PHE A 55 -3.41 3.90 10.10
CA PHE A 55 -4.69 3.57 9.48
C PHE A 55 -4.83 2.04 9.44
N GLY A 56 -5.93 1.49 9.95
CA GLY A 56 -6.17 0.04 9.94
C GLY A 56 -4.99 -0.76 10.51
N SER A 57 -4.45 -1.67 9.71
CA SER A 57 -3.30 -2.53 10.05
C SER A 57 -1.93 -1.95 9.66
N SER A 58 -1.83 -0.64 9.41
CA SER A 58 -0.58 -0.02 9.02
C SER A 58 0.49 -0.16 10.09
N THR A 59 1.74 -0.29 9.66
CA THR A 59 2.94 -0.24 10.53
C THR A 59 3.79 1.00 10.29
N GLY A 60 3.37 1.91 9.40
CA GLY A 60 4.06 3.14 9.04
C GLY A 60 3.64 3.64 7.65
N THR A 61 4.50 4.45 7.03
CA THR A 61 4.37 4.85 5.63
C THR A 61 4.84 3.76 4.68
N LEU A 62 4.39 3.81 3.42
CA LEU A 62 4.83 2.90 2.37
C LEU A 62 6.23 3.30 1.89
N ALA A 63 7.20 2.38 2.03
CA ALA A 63 8.56 2.57 1.56
C ALA A 63 8.63 2.59 0.01
N GLY A 64 9.49 3.44 -0.54
CA GLY A 64 9.75 3.55 -1.98
C GLY A 64 8.71 4.37 -2.75
N LEU A 65 7.66 4.88 -2.10
CA LEU A 65 6.71 5.81 -2.70
C LEU A 65 7.16 7.25 -2.46
N GLU A 66 8.07 7.74 -3.30
CA GLU A 66 8.67 9.07 -3.21
C GLU A 66 7.87 10.15 -3.96
N ILE A 67 8.14 11.42 -3.64
CA ILE A 67 7.51 12.61 -4.27
C ILE A 67 8.32 13.05 -5.49
N SER A 68 7.63 13.45 -6.58
CA SER A 68 8.26 14.01 -7.80
C SER A 68 8.76 15.44 -7.60
#